data_AF-A0A1V5CTJ0-F1
#
_entry.id   AF-A0A1V5CTJ0-F1
#
_cell.length_a   1.000
_cell.length_b   1.000
_cell.length_c   1.000
_cell.angle_alpha   90.00
_cell.angle_beta   90.00
_cell.angle_gamma   90.00
#
_symmetry.space_group_name_H-M   'P 1'
#
loop_
_entity.id
_entity.type
_entity.pdbx_description
1 polymer ?
#
loop_
_entity_poly.entity_id
_entity_poly.type
_entity_poly.pdbx_seq_one_letter_code
_entity_poly.pdbx_strand_id
1 'polypeptide(L)'
;MAPRLKDFQDLYNNFKWFLGLGPKPKFDRWTYWEKFDYWAVFWGVAMIGVSGLFLWFPMFFARFFPGWTLNVATVIHSEEALLATGFIFVFHFIHTHLRGEKFPRDPVIFTGRITEDEFEKERPEEYERLQQEGGLEAVQASPPPLWLKTVAWITGFAALAFGIFIIILVMGTNF
;
A
#
# COMPACT_ATOMS: atom_id res chain seq x y z
N MET A 1 8.76 10.56 -0.17
CA MET A 1 8.95 9.18 0.31
C MET A 1 10.16 8.57 -0.40
N ALA A 2 11.37 9.08 -0.17
CA ALA A 2 12.55 8.68 -0.95
C ALA A 2 13.26 7.47 -0.31
N PRO A 3 13.65 6.45 -1.10
CA PRO A 3 14.52 5.38 -0.62
C PRO A 3 15.89 5.93 -0.16
N ARG A 4 16.45 5.32 0.89
CA ARG A 4 17.74 5.66 1.49
C ARG A 4 18.56 4.39 1.69
N LEU A 5 19.86 4.51 1.95
CA LEU A 5 20.72 3.36 2.28
C LEU A 5 20.18 2.50 3.42
N LYS A 6 19.54 3.13 4.42
CA LYS A 6 18.85 2.44 5.52
C LYS A 6 17.79 1.46 5.02
N ASP A 7 17.05 1.76 3.96
CA ASP A 7 15.99 0.87 3.47
C ASP A 7 16.53 -0.50 3.01
N PHE A 8 17.74 -0.51 2.43
CA PHE A 8 18.45 -1.74 2.06
C PHE A 8 18.97 -2.48 3.29
N GLN A 9 19.44 -1.76 4.31
CA GLN A 9 19.87 -2.35 5.58
C GLN A 9 18.68 -2.97 6.33
N ASP A 10 17.55 -2.27 6.38
CA ASP A 10 16.32 -2.73 6.99
C ASP A 10 15.79 -3.98 6.28
N LEU A 11 15.80 -4.01 4.94
CA LEU A 11 15.48 -5.20 4.15
C LEU A 11 16.37 -6.38 4.51
N TYR A 12 17.69 -6.18 4.51
CA TYR A 12 18.65 -7.23 4.86
C TYR A 12 18.48 -7.74 6.29
N ASN A 13 18.26 -6.84 7.25
CA ASN A 13 18.01 -7.18 8.64
C ASN A 13 16.68 -7.92 8.81
N ASN A 14 15.65 -7.59 8.04
CA ASN A 14 14.39 -8.32 8.03
C ASN A 14 14.59 -9.77 7.56
N PHE A 15 15.38 -9.98 6.49
CA PHE A 15 15.75 -11.34 6.06
C PHE A 15 16.50 -12.11 7.15
N LYS A 16 17.49 -11.48 7.81
CA LYS A 16 18.19 -12.11 8.92
C LYS A 16 17.24 -12.48 10.05
N TRP A 17 16.33 -11.59 10.42
CA TRP A 17 15.34 -11.84 11.47
C TRP A 17 14.42 -13.01 11.11
N PHE A 18 13.91 -13.06 9.88
CA PHE A 18 13.08 -14.18 9.41
C PHE A 18 13.81 -15.52 9.43
N LEU A 19 15.12 -15.52 9.20
CA LEU A 19 15.96 -16.72 9.30
C LEU A 19 16.43 -17.02 10.74
N GLY A 20 16.01 -16.23 11.74
CA GLY A 20 16.44 -16.38 13.13
C GLY A 20 17.90 -15.96 13.39
N LEU A 21 18.53 -15.27 12.45
CA LEU A 21 19.95 -14.87 12.47
C LEU A 21 20.19 -13.45 13.01
N GLY A 22 19.16 -12.83 13.59
CA GLY A 22 19.25 -11.48 14.14
C GLY A 22 17.98 -11.03 14.85
N PRO A 23 18.05 -9.90 15.58
CA PRO A 23 16.89 -9.30 16.21
C PRO A 23 15.94 -8.72 15.17
N LYS A 24 14.67 -8.49 15.56
CA LYS A 24 13.69 -7.79 14.74
C LYS A 24 14.23 -6.38 14.40
N PRO A 25 14.23 -5.96 13.12
CA PRO A 25 14.66 -4.62 12.75
C PRO A 25 13.75 -3.55 13.38
N LYS A 26 14.35 -2.41 13.75
CA LYS A 26 13.65 -1.20 14.16
C LYS A 26 13.43 -0.33 12.93
N PHE A 27 12.19 0.11 12.72
CA PHE A 27 11.83 0.93 11.58
C PHE A 27 11.63 2.39 12.01
N ASP A 28 11.94 3.29 11.07
CA ASP A 28 11.65 4.72 11.17
C ASP A 28 10.19 4.99 10.75
N ARG A 29 9.83 6.26 10.61
CA ARG A 29 8.49 6.71 10.18
C ARG A 29 7.89 5.92 9.02
N TRP A 30 8.71 5.56 8.03
CA TRP A 30 8.30 4.80 6.86
C TRP A 30 9.22 3.61 6.65
N THR A 31 8.64 2.42 6.54
CA THR A 31 9.39 1.19 6.26
C THR A 31 9.82 1.12 4.80
N TYR A 32 10.76 0.23 4.48
CA TYR A 32 11.22 0.06 3.10
C TYR A 32 10.10 -0.41 2.17
N TRP A 33 9.18 -1.26 2.67
CA TRP A 33 8.06 -1.77 1.86
C TRP A 33 6.98 -0.72 1.67
N GLU A 34 6.70 0.13 2.65
CA GLU A 34 5.74 1.23 2.45
C GLU A 34 6.24 2.22 1.39
N LYS A 35 7.55 2.48 1.36
CA LYS A 35 8.16 3.30 0.29
C LYS A 35 8.09 2.58 -1.05
N PHE A 36 8.34 1.28 -1.08
CA PHE A 36 8.20 0.48 -2.29
C PHE A 36 6.76 0.54 -2.83
N ASP A 37 5.77 0.24 -1.98
CA ASP A 37 4.35 0.29 -2.33
C ASP A 37 3.94 1.68 -2.85
N TYR A 38 4.41 2.75 -2.18
CA TYR A 38 4.17 4.12 -2.64
C TYR A 38 4.65 4.34 -4.07
N TRP A 39 5.91 3.99 -4.39
CA TRP A 39 6.46 4.18 -5.74
C TRP A 39 5.87 3.22 -6.77
N ALA A 40 5.60 1.97 -6.37
CA ALA A 40 5.01 0.95 -7.24
C ALA A 40 3.65 1.40 -7.80
N VAL A 41 2.81 2.05 -6.97
CA VAL A 41 1.53 2.59 -7.42
C VAL A 41 1.70 3.67 -8.49
N PHE A 42 2.61 4.63 -8.30
CA PHE A 42 2.82 5.70 -9.30
C PHE A 42 3.39 5.15 -10.61
N TRP A 43 4.31 4.17 -10.51
CA TRP A 43 4.79 3.45 -11.67
C TRP A 43 3.64 2.77 -12.42
N GLY A 44 2.81 1.99 -11.71
CA GLY A 44 1.69 1.28 -12.31
C GLY A 44 0.67 2.21 -12.95
N VAL A 45 0.31 3.32 -12.29
CA VAL A 45 -0.60 4.35 -12.84
C VAL A 45 -0.04 4.93 -14.14
N ALA A 46 1.26 5.22 -14.21
CA ALA A 46 1.88 5.72 -15.42
C ALA A 46 1.86 4.66 -16.53
N MET A 47 2.24 3.42 -16.23
CA MET A 47 2.30 2.33 -17.20
C MET A 47 0.92 1.97 -17.76
N ILE A 48 -0.07 1.73 -16.90
CA ILE A 48 -1.43 1.38 -17.32
C ILE A 48 -2.15 2.58 -17.96
N GLY A 49 -1.92 3.79 -17.46
CA GLY A 49 -2.52 5.02 -17.98
C GLY A 49 -2.02 5.36 -19.38
N VAL A 50 -0.70 5.36 -19.60
CA VAL A 50 -0.12 5.67 -20.92
C VAL A 50 -0.46 4.60 -21.93
N SER A 51 -0.28 3.31 -21.59
CA SER A 51 -0.67 2.22 -22.49
C SER A 51 -2.17 2.23 -22.79
N GLY A 52 -3.01 2.54 -21.79
CA GLY A 52 -4.46 2.69 -21.97
C GLY A 52 -4.83 3.81 -22.92
N LEU A 53 -4.14 4.96 -22.89
CA LEU A 53 -4.35 6.05 -23.85
C LEU A 53 -4.01 5.63 -25.28
N PHE A 54 -2.92 4.87 -25.48
CA PHE A 54 -2.58 4.32 -26.80
C PHE A 54 -3.69 3.40 -27.33
N LEU A 55 -4.28 2.57 -26.46
CA LEU A 55 -5.33 1.62 -26.83
C LEU A 55 -6.72 2.27 -26.97
N TRP A 56 -7.00 3.33 -26.22
CA TRP A 56 -8.27 4.06 -26.30
C TRP A 56 -8.31 4.97 -27.54
N PHE A 57 -7.21 5.63 -27.89
CA PHE A 57 -7.12 6.53 -29.04
C PHE A 57 -6.13 6.06 -30.12
N PRO A 58 -6.26 4.82 -30.65
CA PRO A 58 -5.23 4.21 -31.49
C PRO A 58 -5.01 5.00 -32.79
N MET A 59 -6.07 5.55 -33.39
CA MET A 59 -5.98 6.36 -34.61
C MET A 59 -5.27 7.70 -34.42
N PHE A 60 -5.29 8.25 -33.21
CA PHE A 60 -4.54 9.46 -32.89
C PHE A 60 -3.05 9.13 -32.77
N PHE A 61 -2.70 8.11 -31.97
CA PHE A 61 -1.31 7.73 -31.73
C PHE A 61 -0.63 7.13 -32.96
N ALA A 62 -1.34 6.39 -33.81
CA ALA A 62 -0.82 5.83 -35.06
C ALA A 62 -0.38 6.89 -36.10
N ARG A 63 -0.76 8.17 -35.92
CA ARG A 63 -0.25 9.28 -36.74
C ARG A 63 1.18 9.67 -36.37
N PHE A 64 1.58 9.39 -35.13
CA PHE A 64 2.87 9.81 -34.57
C PHE A 64 3.81 8.63 -34.32
N PHE A 65 3.26 7.42 -34.12
CA PHE A 65 4.01 6.22 -33.76
C PHE A 65 3.75 5.06 -34.75
N PRO A 66 4.74 4.18 -34.98
CA PRO A 66 4.55 2.99 -35.80
C PRO A 66 3.51 2.03 -35.22
N GLY A 67 2.78 1.29 -36.08
CA GLY A 67 1.69 0.41 -35.63
C GLY A 67 2.07 -0.64 -34.58
N TRP A 68 3.33 -1.10 -34.54
CA TRP A 68 3.80 -2.06 -33.53
C TRP A 68 3.73 -1.52 -32.09
N THR A 69 3.72 -0.19 -31.90
CA THR A 69 3.62 0.40 -30.57
C THR A 69 2.27 0.11 -29.92
N LEU A 70 1.21 -0.13 -30.70
CA LEU A 70 -0.07 -0.56 -30.17
C LEU A 70 -0.01 -1.99 -29.61
N ASN A 71 0.74 -2.89 -30.26
CA ASN A 71 0.96 -4.24 -29.72
C ASN A 71 1.73 -4.19 -28.39
N VAL A 72 2.74 -3.34 -28.31
CA VAL A 72 3.50 -3.13 -27.05
C VAL A 72 2.61 -2.50 -25.98
N ALA A 73 1.78 -1.53 -26.33
CA ALA A 73 0.80 -0.94 -25.41
C ALA A 73 -0.17 -2.01 -24.88
N THR A 74 -0.67 -2.91 -25.74
CA THR A 74 -1.52 -4.04 -25.32
C THR A 74 -0.82 -4.90 -24.27
N VAL A 75 0.42 -5.33 -24.53
CA VAL A 75 1.20 -6.16 -23.60
C VAL A 75 1.42 -5.44 -22.28
N ILE A 76 1.89 -4.19 -22.31
CA ILE A 76 2.13 -3.40 -21.10
C ILE A 76 0.84 -3.26 -20.29
N HIS A 77 -0.27 -2.91 -20.96
CA HIS A 77 -1.54 -2.69 -20.29
C HIS A 77 -2.08 -3.96 -19.64
N SER A 78 -2.03 -5.09 -20.37
CA SER A 78 -2.55 -6.36 -19.85
C SER A 78 -1.71 -6.91 -18.70
N GLU A 79 -0.39 -6.84 -18.81
CA GLU A 79 0.52 -7.30 -17.75
C GLU A 79 0.39 -6.42 -16.51
N GLU A 80 0.36 -5.08 -16.67
CA GLU A 80 0.20 -4.16 -15.53
C GLU A 80 -1.17 -4.33 -14.88
N ALA A 81 -2.25 -4.56 -15.65
CA ALA A 81 -3.58 -4.84 -15.09
C ALA A 81 -3.58 -6.12 -14.24
N LEU A 82 -2.91 -7.18 -14.71
CA LEU A 82 -2.77 -8.43 -13.97
C LEU A 82 -1.93 -8.23 -12.69
N LEU A 83 -0.78 -7.57 -12.82
CA LEU A 83 0.16 -7.33 -11.72
C LEU A 83 -0.48 -6.44 -10.64
N ALA A 84 -1.11 -5.33 -11.03
CA ALA A 84 -1.80 -4.42 -10.12
C ALA A 84 -2.98 -5.11 -9.41
N THR A 85 -3.80 -5.85 -10.14
CA THR A 85 -4.93 -6.59 -9.54
C THR A 85 -4.44 -7.65 -8.57
N GLY A 86 -3.42 -8.45 -8.96
CA GLY A 86 -2.82 -9.47 -8.10
C GLY A 86 -2.16 -8.87 -6.86
N PHE A 87 -1.45 -7.75 -7.01
CA PHE A 87 -0.80 -7.07 -5.90
C PHE A 87 -1.81 -6.55 -4.87
N ILE A 88 -2.86 -5.86 -5.33
CA ILE A 88 -3.94 -5.39 -4.47
C ILE A 88 -4.62 -6.59 -3.78
N PHE A 89 -4.93 -7.64 -4.53
CA PHE A 89 -5.66 -8.77 -3.98
C PHE A 89 -4.86 -9.58 -2.94
N VAL A 90 -3.57 -9.77 -3.16
CA VAL A 90 -2.73 -10.58 -2.27
C VAL A 90 -2.16 -9.70 -1.17
N PHE A 91 -1.32 -8.74 -1.52
CA PHE A 91 -0.53 -8.00 -0.54
C PHE A 91 -1.38 -6.98 0.21
N HIS A 92 -2.16 -6.16 -0.51
CA HIS A 92 -2.94 -5.11 0.15
C HIS A 92 -4.02 -5.69 1.08
N PHE A 93 -4.78 -6.70 0.64
CA PHE A 93 -5.77 -7.34 1.51
C PHE A 93 -5.14 -8.01 2.73
N ILE A 94 -4.04 -8.74 2.59
CA ILE A 94 -3.40 -9.40 3.73
C ILE A 94 -2.86 -8.36 4.72
N HIS A 95 -2.10 -7.36 4.25
CA HIS A 95 -1.41 -6.40 5.11
C HIS A 95 -2.36 -5.36 5.74
N THR A 96 -3.42 -4.99 5.03
CA THR A 96 -4.31 -3.90 5.42
C THR A 96 -5.61 -4.41 6.03
N HIS A 97 -6.21 -5.46 5.47
CA HIS A 97 -7.54 -5.93 5.88
C HIS A 97 -7.50 -7.13 6.81
N LEU A 98 -6.53 -8.05 6.65
CA LEU A 98 -6.47 -9.31 7.39
C LEU A 98 -5.42 -9.32 8.52
N ARG A 99 -4.78 -8.18 8.81
CA ARG A 99 -3.89 -8.04 9.97
C ARG A 99 -4.73 -7.99 11.25
N GLY A 100 -4.59 -8.98 12.13
CA GLY A 100 -5.44 -9.14 13.31
C GLY A 100 -5.55 -7.90 14.21
N GLU A 101 -4.45 -7.16 14.38
CA GLU A 101 -4.41 -5.92 15.17
C GLU A 101 -5.14 -4.73 14.52
N LYS A 102 -5.32 -4.78 13.20
CA LYS A 102 -5.92 -3.72 12.39
C LYS A 102 -7.16 -4.17 11.65
N PHE A 103 -7.71 -5.35 11.92
CA PHE A 103 -8.88 -5.84 11.22
C PHE A 103 -10.10 -4.94 11.54
N PRO A 104 -10.96 -4.59 10.57
CA PRO A 104 -10.94 -4.94 9.14
C PRO A 104 -10.13 -3.95 8.27
N ARG A 105 -9.57 -2.90 8.86
CA ARG A 105 -8.65 -1.93 8.24
C ARG A 105 -7.96 -1.08 9.31
N ASP A 106 -6.80 -0.53 8.98
CA ASP A 106 -6.17 0.48 9.83
C ASP A 106 -7.04 1.76 9.91
N PRO A 107 -7.50 2.20 11.09
CA PRO A 107 -8.31 3.42 11.22
C PRO A 107 -7.52 4.70 10.96
N VAL A 108 -6.18 4.67 10.98
CA VAL A 108 -5.31 5.85 10.79
C VAL A 108 -5.59 6.58 9.48
N ILE A 109 -5.96 5.87 8.42
CA ILE A 109 -6.34 6.44 7.12
C ILE A 109 -7.53 7.43 7.19
N PHE A 110 -8.41 7.28 8.19
CA PHE A 110 -9.50 8.22 8.42
C PHE A 110 -9.19 9.17 9.57
N THR A 111 -8.65 8.63 10.67
CA THR A 111 -8.49 9.39 11.91
C THR A 111 -7.26 10.28 11.88
N GLY A 112 -6.23 9.89 11.14
CA GLY A 112 -4.88 10.45 11.27
C GLY A 112 -4.29 10.26 12.67
N ARG A 113 -4.83 9.34 13.48
CA ARG A 113 -4.45 9.11 14.88
C ARG A 113 -4.00 7.66 15.09
N ILE A 114 -2.86 7.51 15.74
CA ILE A 114 -2.30 6.26 16.27
C ILE A 114 -2.19 6.38 17.80
N THR A 115 -2.30 5.28 18.54
CA THR A 115 -2.04 5.31 19.99
C THR A 115 -0.54 5.35 20.26
N GLU A 116 -0.14 5.87 21.42
CA GLU A 116 1.28 5.94 21.80
C GLU A 116 1.95 4.55 21.80
N ASP A 117 1.34 3.57 22.46
CA ASP A 117 1.82 2.18 22.46
C ASP A 117 2.02 1.58 21.07
N GLU A 118 1.15 1.94 20.12
CA GLU A 118 1.21 1.44 18.76
C GLU A 118 2.29 2.19 17.96
N PHE A 119 2.43 3.50 18.19
CA PHE A 119 3.47 4.31 17.60
C PHE A 119 4.87 3.86 18.01
N GLU A 120 5.09 3.58 19.30
CA GLU A 120 6.35 3.04 19.81
C GLU A 120 6.69 1.68 19.17
N LYS A 121 5.70 0.80 19.00
CA LYS A 121 5.90 -0.55 18.44
C LYS A 121 6.10 -0.55 16.93
N GLU A 122 5.32 0.24 16.19
CA GLU A 122 5.36 0.27 14.72
C GLU A 122 6.47 1.19 14.19
N ARG A 123 6.78 2.30 14.89
CA ARG A 123 7.74 3.34 14.47
C ARG A 123 8.80 3.65 15.55
N PRO A 124 9.51 2.63 16.06
CA PRO A 124 10.39 2.79 17.21
C PRO A 124 11.47 3.87 17.03
N GLU A 125 12.07 3.99 15.83
CA GLU A 125 13.14 4.99 15.64
C GLU A 125 12.59 6.43 15.54
N GLU A 126 11.36 6.62 15.05
CA GLU A 126 10.73 7.94 15.05
C GLU A 126 10.31 8.33 16.47
N TYR A 127 9.76 7.38 17.22
CA TYR A 127 9.38 7.57 18.61
C TYR A 127 10.59 7.91 19.49
N GLU A 128 11.68 7.12 19.41
CA GLU A 128 12.91 7.35 20.17
C GLU A 128 13.51 8.74 19.88
N ARG A 129 13.51 9.16 18.60
CA ARG A 129 14.00 10.49 18.21
C ARG A 129 13.13 11.62 18.78
N LEU A 130 11.81 11.53 18.66
CA LEU A 130 10.89 12.53 19.22
C LEU A 130 10.97 12.60 20.74
N GLN A 131 11.15 11.46 21.41
CA GLN A 131 11.33 11.41 22.86
C GLN A 131 12.63 12.13 23.28
N GLN A 132 13.74 11.89 22.59
CA GLN A 132 15.03 12.54 22.86
C GLN A 132 14.99 14.05 22.61
N GLU A 133 14.26 14.49 21.59
CA GLU A 133 14.12 15.90 21.21
C GLU A 133 13.06 16.64 22.04
N GLY A 134 12.32 15.95 22.91
CA GLY A 134 11.18 16.52 23.65
C GLY A 134 9.98 16.88 22.75
N GLY A 135 9.91 16.31 21.54
CA GLY A 135 8.90 16.60 20.52
C GLY A 135 7.59 15.80 20.65
N LEU A 136 7.47 14.89 21.62
CA LEU A 136 6.26 14.06 21.79
C LEU A 136 5.00 14.89 22.07
N GLU A 137 5.11 15.93 22.90
CA GLU A 137 3.98 16.83 23.20
C GLU A 137 3.49 17.57 21.95
N ALA A 138 4.40 17.90 21.03
CA ALA A 138 4.07 18.63 19.80
C ALA A 138 3.28 17.78 18.79
N VAL A 139 3.46 16.46 18.81
CA VAL A 139 2.70 15.52 17.94
C VAL A 139 1.49 14.92 18.65
N GLN A 140 1.33 15.18 19.94
CA GLN A 140 0.21 14.68 20.72
C GLN A 140 -1.11 15.28 20.24
N ALA A 141 -2.15 14.46 20.30
CA ALA A 141 -3.40 14.72 19.66
C ALA A 141 -4.57 14.23 20.51
N SER A 142 -5.68 14.97 20.49
CA SER A 142 -6.92 14.48 21.08
C SER A 142 -7.38 13.20 20.37
N PRO A 143 -7.99 12.24 21.09
CA PRO A 143 -8.58 11.06 20.48
C PRO A 143 -9.54 11.44 19.34
N PRO A 144 -9.62 10.60 18.28
CA PRO A 144 -10.51 10.91 17.17
C PRO A 144 -11.98 10.77 17.61
N PRO A 145 -12.88 11.59 17.06
CA PRO A 145 -14.28 11.55 17.44
C PRO A 145 -14.91 10.19 17.10
N LEU A 146 -15.87 9.75 17.91
CA LEU A 146 -16.45 8.40 17.80
C LEU A 146 -17.09 8.14 16.43
N TRP A 147 -17.77 9.13 15.84
CA TRP A 147 -18.41 8.97 14.52
C TRP A 147 -17.40 8.60 13.44
N LEU A 148 -16.17 9.13 13.53
CA LEU A 148 -15.13 8.89 12.54
C LEU A 148 -14.53 7.48 12.71
N LYS A 149 -14.47 6.98 13.96
CA LYS A 149 -14.21 5.55 14.21
C LYS A 149 -15.31 4.69 13.62
N THR A 150 -16.59 5.04 13.81
CA THR A 150 -17.71 4.29 13.24
C THR A 150 -17.65 4.25 11.71
N VAL A 151 -17.37 5.39 11.06
CA VAL A 151 -17.18 5.46 9.60
C VAL A 151 -16.03 4.56 9.16
N ALA A 152 -14.90 4.58 9.88
CA ALA A 152 -13.77 3.70 9.58
C ALA A 152 -14.16 2.21 9.61
N TRP A 153 -14.92 1.80 10.63
CA TRP A 153 -15.39 0.43 10.76
C TRP A 153 -16.38 0.03 9.66
N ILE A 154 -17.41 0.85 9.41
CA ILE A 154 -18.41 0.60 8.37
C ILE A 154 -17.75 0.48 7.00
N THR A 155 -16.88 1.43 6.64
CA THR A 155 -16.21 1.43 5.35
C THR A 155 -15.26 0.24 5.19
N GLY A 156 -14.56 -0.17 6.25
CA GLY A 156 -13.70 -1.36 6.23
C GLY A 156 -14.49 -2.64 5.95
N PHE A 157 -15.57 -2.88 6.70
CA PHE A 157 -16.42 -4.05 6.47
C PHE A 157 -17.16 -4.00 5.14
N ALA A 158 -17.64 -2.83 4.72
CA ALA A 158 -18.30 -2.67 3.42
C ALA A 158 -17.33 -2.98 2.26
N ALA A 159 -16.10 -2.47 2.32
CA ALA A 159 -15.07 -2.76 1.32
C ALA A 159 -14.70 -4.24 1.28
N LEU A 160 -14.53 -4.87 2.45
CA LEU A 160 -14.25 -6.30 2.55
C LEU A 160 -15.39 -7.16 1.99
N ALA A 161 -16.64 -6.86 2.37
CA ALA A 161 -17.82 -7.55 1.87
C ALA A 161 -17.99 -7.37 0.36
N PHE A 162 -17.77 -6.16 -0.15
CA PHE A 162 -17.79 -5.89 -1.59
C PHE A 162 -16.70 -6.65 -2.34
N GLY A 163 -15.46 -6.68 -1.82
CA GLY A 163 -14.37 -7.48 -2.39
C GLY A 163 -14.72 -8.97 -2.44
N ILE A 164 -15.23 -9.53 -1.35
CA ILE A 164 -15.70 -10.93 -1.26
C ILE A 164 -16.82 -11.19 -2.27
N PHE A 165 -17.78 -10.28 -2.38
CA PHE A 165 -18.87 -10.39 -3.35
C PHE A 165 -18.37 -10.42 -4.80
N ILE A 166 -17.43 -9.55 -5.16
CA ILE A 166 -16.81 -9.54 -6.50
C ILE A 166 -16.07 -10.84 -6.78
N ILE A 167 -15.32 -11.38 -5.81
CA ILE A 167 -14.64 -12.68 -5.96
C ILE A 167 -15.66 -13.78 -6.25
N ILE A 168 -16.75 -13.85 -5.47
CA ILE A 168 -17.80 -14.86 -5.67
C ILE A 168 -18.42 -14.73 -7.06
N LEU A 169 -18.70 -13.52 -7.53
CA LEU A 169 -19.23 -13.29 -8.89
C LEU A 169 -18.25 -13.76 -9.96
N VAL A 170 -16.96 -13.46 -9.82
CA VAL A 170 -15.92 -13.91 -10.76
C VAL A 170 -15.81 -15.44 -10.77
N MET A 171 -15.85 -16.08 -9.60
CA MET A 171 -15.82 -17.54 -9.50
C MET A 171 -17.09 -18.19 -10.08
N GLY A 172 -18.25 -17.56 -9.90
CA GLY A 172 -19.55 -18.06 -10.38
C GLY A 172 -19.82 -17.82 -11.87
N THR A 173 -19.09 -16.91 -12.51
CA THR A 173 -19.22 -16.60 -13.95
C THR A 173 -18.21 -17.36 -14.84
N ASN A 174 -17.34 -18.17 -14.24
CA ASN A 174 -16.44 -19.08 -14.94
C ASN A 174 -17.03 -20.49 -15.13
N PHE A 175 -18.28 -20.56 -15.61
CA PHE A 175 -18.93 -21.77 -16.17
C PHE A 175 -19.77 -21.40 -17.38
#